data_AF-A0A0Q6KHT2-F1
#
_entry.id   AF-A0A0Q6KHT2-F1
#
_cell.length_a   1.000
_cell.length_b   1.000
_cell.length_c   1.000
_cell.angle_alpha   90.00
_cell.angle_beta   90.00
_cell.angle_gamma   90.00
#
_symmetry.space_group_name_H-M   'P 1'
#
loop_
_entity.id
_entity.type
_entity.pdbx_description
1 polymer ?
#
loop_
_entity_poly.entity_id
_entity_poly.type
_entity_poly.pdbx_seq_one_letter_code
_entity_poly.pdbx_strand_id
1 'polypeptide(L)'
;MEFVEGIDPDEPGVRRVPWSSVGENPPEVRAHIARKEAIRERKANRRDVHPQRKPPLEDEGLLVEPSERYPFSLDAALLGGVQMQIDRLRIFRTGLQFDLSATAVHDGGGLLGDRLNLRHRVRPPARHRIYLGLVLSTGKVVSNKKSFAWDAPEDDDATTPWLYGGRSYSRPTETGATYFLSPLPESGPITFSIAYEELGLNTAASVSIDLELLLQVEGPGTR
;
A
#
# COMPACT_ATOMS: atom_id res chain seq x y z
N MET A 1 -23.57 16.73 -24.78
CA MET A 1 -22.15 16.87 -24.38
C MET A 1 -21.89 15.66 -23.51
N GLU A 2 -21.07 14.73 -23.98
CA GLU A 2 -20.85 13.45 -23.31
C GLU A 2 -19.70 13.65 -22.30
N PHE A 3 -19.97 13.40 -21.02
CA PHE A 3 -19.01 13.65 -19.96
C PHE A 3 -18.16 12.40 -19.74
N VAL A 4 -16.85 12.53 -19.98
CA VAL A 4 -15.88 11.47 -19.73
C VAL A 4 -15.32 11.63 -18.32
N GLU A 5 -15.61 10.69 -17.43
CA GLU A 5 -14.99 10.64 -16.10
C GLU A 5 -13.56 10.06 -16.22
N GLY A 6 -12.59 10.68 -15.54
CA GLY A 6 -11.23 10.14 -15.40
C GLY A 6 -10.09 10.93 -16.06
N ILE A 7 -10.37 12.04 -16.74
CA ILE A 7 -9.33 12.87 -17.37
C ILE A 7 -8.76 13.87 -16.37
N ASP A 8 -7.43 13.87 -16.18
CA ASP A 8 -6.72 14.84 -15.36
C ASP A 8 -6.74 16.23 -16.04
N PRO A 9 -7.24 17.30 -15.40
CA PRO A 9 -7.27 18.63 -15.98
C PRO A 9 -5.88 19.25 -16.25
N ASP A 10 -4.80 18.58 -15.87
CA ASP A 10 -3.41 18.93 -16.14
C ASP A 10 -2.75 18.03 -17.22
N GLU A 11 -3.50 17.12 -17.86
CA GLU A 11 -2.97 16.28 -18.95
C GLU A 11 -2.68 17.07 -20.24
N PRO A 12 -1.56 16.77 -20.95
CA PRO A 12 -1.23 17.40 -22.22
C PRO A 12 -2.33 17.12 -23.26
N GLY A 13 -2.97 18.17 -23.78
CA GLY A 13 -4.06 18.08 -24.76
C GLY A 13 -5.44 18.41 -24.20
N VAL A 14 -5.58 18.56 -22.87
CA VAL A 14 -6.82 18.99 -22.23
C VAL A 14 -6.91 20.53 -22.27
N ARG A 15 -7.79 21.07 -23.12
CA ARG A 15 -8.06 22.53 -23.14
C ARG A 15 -8.92 22.91 -21.92
N ARG A 16 -8.32 23.63 -20.98
CA ARG A 16 -9.05 24.32 -19.91
C ARG A 16 -9.94 25.41 -20.50
N VAL A 17 -11.25 25.27 -20.38
CA VAL A 17 -12.19 26.35 -20.68
C VAL A 17 -12.20 27.30 -19.47
N PRO A 18 -11.91 28.60 -19.62
CA PRO A 18 -11.94 29.56 -18.51
C PRO A 18 -13.37 29.69 -17.95
N TRP A 19 -13.53 29.39 -16.67
CA TRP A 19 -14.83 29.27 -15.99
C TRP A 19 -15.64 30.57 -15.85
N SER A 20 -15.09 31.72 -16.21
CA SER A 20 -15.84 32.98 -16.33
C SER A 20 -16.76 33.05 -17.55
N SER A 21 -16.73 32.04 -18.43
CA SER A 21 -17.32 32.09 -19.77
C SER A 21 -18.58 31.22 -19.95
N VAL A 22 -19.00 30.47 -18.92
CA VAL A 22 -20.11 29.52 -19.01
C VAL A 22 -21.21 29.98 -18.05
N GLY A 23 -22.39 30.31 -18.58
CA GLY A 23 -23.56 30.72 -17.81
C GLY A 23 -24.00 29.67 -16.77
N GLU A 24 -25.02 30.02 -15.98
CA GLU A 24 -25.53 29.23 -14.83
C GLU A 24 -25.30 27.72 -14.95
N ASN A 25 -24.46 27.17 -14.08
CA ASN A 25 -24.10 25.75 -14.09
C ASN A 25 -25.37 24.87 -14.11
N PRO A 26 -25.50 23.93 -15.07
CA PRO A 26 -26.62 22.99 -15.12
C PRO A 26 -26.79 22.20 -13.81
N PRO A 27 -28.02 21.75 -13.46
CA PRO A 27 -28.29 21.04 -12.21
C PRO A 27 -27.38 19.82 -11.98
N GLU A 28 -27.05 19.08 -13.04
CA GLU A 28 -26.14 17.93 -13.00
C GLU A 28 -24.71 18.32 -12.60
N VAL A 29 -24.22 19.46 -13.09
CA VAL A 29 -22.90 20.00 -12.74
C VAL A 29 -22.87 20.45 -11.28
N ARG A 30 -23.94 21.08 -10.78
CA ARG A 30 -24.06 21.46 -9.37
C ARG A 30 -24.11 20.23 -8.45
N ALA A 31 -24.86 19.19 -8.84
CA ALA A 31 -24.92 17.93 -8.11
C ALA A 31 -23.56 17.23 -8.08
N HIS A 32 -22.81 17.25 -9.20
CA HIS A 32 -21.45 16.71 -9.27
C HIS A 32 -20.46 17.48 -8.39
N ILE A 33 -20.52 18.82 -8.39
CA ILE A 33 -19.70 19.68 -7.53
C ILE A 33 -20.01 19.38 -6.06
N ALA A 34 -21.28 19.39 -5.68
CA ALA A 34 -21.70 19.10 -4.32
C ALA A 34 -21.24 17.70 -3.87
N ARG A 35 -21.31 16.69 -4.75
CA ARG A 35 -20.79 15.35 -4.48
C ARG A 35 -19.27 15.36 -4.27
N LYS A 36 -18.50 16.04 -5.13
CA LYS A 36 -17.03 16.15 -4.98
C LYS A 36 -16.61 16.91 -3.72
N GLU A 37 -17.30 17.99 -3.38
CA GLU A 37 -17.05 18.76 -2.17
C GLU A 37 -17.39 17.96 -0.91
N ALA A 38 -18.54 17.26 -0.89
CA ALA A 38 -18.91 16.38 0.21
C ALA A 38 -17.90 15.23 0.40
N ILE A 39 -17.39 14.64 -0.70
CA ILE A 39 -16.31 13.64 -0.63
C ILE A 39 -15.04 14.28 -0.05
N ARG A 40 -14.67 15.47 -0.52
CA ARG A 40 -13.46 16.17 -0.05
C ARG A 40 -13.55 16.51 1.44
N GLU A 41 -14.69 17.01 1.91
CA GLU A 41 -14.92 17.36 3.31
C GLU A 41 -14.91 16.11 4.19
N ARG A 42 -15.60 15.03 3.77
CA ARG A 42 -15.57 13.74 4.46
C ARG A 42 -14.15 13.19 4.56
N LYS A 43 -13.40 13.21 3.46
CA LYS A 43 -12.00 12.79 3.43
C LYS A 43 -11.13 13.64 4.36
N ALA A 44 -11.31 14.96 4.38
CA ALA A 44 -10.54 15.84 5.27
C ALA A 44 -10.74 15.52 6.76
N ASN A 45 -11.95 15.06 7.13
CA ASN A 45 -12.33 14.76 8.51
C ASN A 45 -12.07 13.30 8.93
N ARG A 46 -11.86 12.37 7.99
CA ARG A 46 -11.60 10.96 8.33
C ARG A 46 -10.21 10.81 8.97
N ARG A 47 -10.21 10.35 10.23
CA ARG A 47 -8.99 10.10 11.02
C ARG A 47 -8.74 8.61 11.26
N ASP A 48 -9.76 7.79 11.08
CA ASP A 48 -9.70 6.36 11.29
C ASP A 48 -10.45 5.59 10.18
N VAL A 49 -10.22 4.28 10.13
CA VAL A 49 -10.83 3.37 9.16
C VAL A 49 -11.65 2.28 9.89
N HIS A 50 -12.60 1.70 9.18
CA HIS A 50 -13.39 0.57 9.67
C HIS A 50 -12.49 -0.56 10.22
N PRO A 51 -12.86 -1.25 11.33
CA PRO A 51 -12.04 -2.29 11.94
C PRO A 51 -11.63 -3.43 10.99
N GLN A 52 -12.49 -3.81 10.05
CA GLN A 52 -12.17 -4.84 9.04
C GLN A 52 -11.04 -4.44 8.07
N ARG A 53 -10.72 -3.14 8.00
CA ARG A 53 -9.60 -2.60 7.22
C ARG A 53 -8.29 -2.59 7.99
N LYS A 54 -8.29 -3.06 9.24
CA LYS A 54 -7.11 -3.17 10.12
C LYS A 54 -6.81 -4.64 10.37
N PRO A 55 -5.54 -4.98 10.66
CA PRO A 55 -5.23 -6.34 11.10
C PRO A 55 -6.04 -6.67 12.36
N PRO A 56 -6.60 -7.89 12.46
CA PRO A 56 -7.25 -8.36 13.68
C PRO A 56 -6.34 -8.25 14.90
N LEU A 57 -6.93 -8.15 16.07
CA LEU A 57 -6.19 -8.26 17.32
C LEU A 57 -5.84 -9.75 17.52
N GLU A 58 -4.58 -10.03 17.86
CA GLU A 58 -4.10 -11.39 18.12
C GLU A 58 -4.20 -12.31 16.88
N ASP A 59 -4.72 -13.52 17.07
CA ASP A 59 -4.79 -14.58 16.06
C ASP A 59 -6.22 -14.82 15.58
N GLU A 60 -7.14 -13.89 15.88
CA GLU A 60 -8.55 -14.01 15.50
C GLU A 60 -8.71 -14.09 13.98
N GLY A 61 -9.23 -15.20 13.49
CA GLY A 61 -9.43 -15.42 12.07
C GLY A 61 -8.13 -15.61 11.28
N LEU A 62 -7.00 -15.88 11.95
CA LEU A 62 -5.76 -16.32 11.31
C LEU A 62 -6.00 -17.65 10.60
N LEU A 63 -5.59 -17.72 9.34
CA LEU A 63 -5.65 -18.90 8.48
C LEU A 63 -4.30 -19.60 8.42
N VAL A 64 -3.23 -18.84 8.23
CA VAL A 64 -1.85 -19.36 8.11
C VAL A 64 -0.84 -18.26 8.43
N GLU A 65 0.29 -18.64 9.03
CA GLU A 65 1.42 -17.77 9.33
C GLU A 65 2.72 -18.40 8.77
N PRO A 66 3.04 -18.18 7.48
CA PRO A 66 4.23 -18.76 6.88
C PRO A 66 5.51 -18.24 7.52
N SER A 67 6.44 -19.15 7.81
CA SER A 67 7.78 -18.79 8.30
C SER A 67 8.74 -18.32 7.20
N GLU A 68 8.34 -18.50 5.93
CA GLU A 68 9.12 -18.12 4.76
C GLU A 68 9.30 -16.61 4.66
N ARG A 69 10.46 -16.21 4.15
CA ARG A 69 10.82 -14.82 3.87
C ARG A 69 11.00 -14.66 2.38
N TYR A 70 10.53 -13.54 1.84
CA TYR A 70 10.50 -13.30 0.40
C TYR A 70 11.41 -12.12 0.06
N PRO A 71 12.70 -12.37 -0.21
CA PRO A 71 13.65 -11.31 -0.52
C PRO A 71 13.39 -10.71 -1.91
N PHE A 72 13.55 -9.40 -2.03
CA PHE A 72 13.59 -8.74 -3.33
C PHE A 72 14.94 -8.99 -3.99
N SER A 73 14.95 -9.31 -5.28
CA SER A 73 16.18 -9.39 -6.06
C SER A 73 16.72 -7.97 -6.32
N LEU A 74 17.68 -7.57 -5.50
CA LEU A 74 18.30 -6.25 -5.53
C LEU A 74 19.80 -6.40 -5.80
N ASP A 75 20.38 -5.47 -6.54
CA ASP A 75 21.85 -5.41 -6.65
C ASP A 75 22.43 -4.97 -5.30
N ALA A 76 23.21 -5.86 -4.68
CA ALA A 76 23.82 -5.65 -3.37
C ALA A 76 24.72 -4.41 -3.31
N ALA A 77 25.27 -3.98 -4.46
CA ALA A 77 26.09 -2.78 -4.56
C ALA A 77 25.27 -1.48 -4.43
N LEU A 78 24.01 -1.48 -4.89
CA LEU A 78 23.17 -0.27 -4.92
C LEU A 78 22.75 0.19 -3.52
N LEU A 79 22.55 -0.75 -2.59
CA LEU A 79 22.07 -0.44 -1.24
C LEU A 79 23.12 -0.66 -0.14
N GLY A 80 24.41 -0.74 -0.51
CA GLY A 80 25.49 -0.90 0.48
C GLY A 80 25.34 -2.14 1.37
N GLY A 81 24.91 -3.26 0.78
CA GLY A 81 24.69 -4.52 1.51
C GLY A 81 23.40 -4.58 2.34
N VAL A 82 22.42 -3.71 2.07
CA VAL A 82 21.07 -3.87 2.62
C VAL A 82 20.27 -4.88 1.80
N GLN A 83 19.67 -5.84 2.49
CA GLN A 83 18.70 -6.78 1.93
C GLN A 83 17.29 -6.31 2.28
N MET A 84 16.39 -6.24 1.30
CA MET A 84 14.97 -5.95 1.52
C MET A 84 14.12 -7.18 1.25
N GLN A 85 13.04 -7.33 2.00
CA GLN A 85 12.17 -8.51 1.88
C GLN A 85 10.75 -8.21 2.37
N ILE A 86 9.82 -9.07 1.96
CA ILE A 86 8.54 -9.25 2.65
C ILE A 86 8.74 -10.31 3.74
N ASP A 87 8.40 -9.97 4.98
CA ASP A 87 8.52 -10.85 6.14
C ASP A 87 7.24 -10.84 7.01
N ARG A 88 7.20 -11.73 8.01
CA ARG A 88 6.11 -11.85 8.99
C ARG A 88 4.73 -11.83 8.33
N LEU A 89 4.59 -12.64 7.29
CA LEU A 89 3.34 -12.80 6.55
C LEU A 89 2.32 -13.51 7.45
N ARG A 90 1.13 -12.94 7.58
CA ARG A 90 0.02 -13.54 8.33
C ARG A 90 -1.24 -13.39 7.50
N ILE A 91 -1.86 -14.51 7.17
CA ILE A 91 -3.06 -14.54 6.34
C ILE A 91 -4.26 -14.69 7.26
N PHE A 92 -5.15 -13.71 7.25
CA PHE A 92 -6.41 -13.72 7.99
C PHE A 92 -7.58 -13.86 7.03
N ARG A 93 -8.73 -14.31 7.53
CA ARG A 93 -9.99 -14.31 6.76
C ARG A 93 -10.35 -12.94 6.20
N THR A 94 -9.95 -11.87 6.90
CA THR A 94 -10.26 -10.48 6.53
C THR A 94 -9.20 -9.81 5.66
N GLY A 95 -8.00 -10.40 5.54
CA GLY A 95 -6.90 -9.74 4.83
C GLY A 95 -5.54 -10.39 5.04
N LEU A 96 -4.53 -9.75 4.45
CA LEU A 96 -3.14 -10.18 4.48
C LEU A 96 -2.29 -9.15 5.24
N GLN A 97 -1.70 -9.55 6.37
CA GLN A 97 -0.69 -8.76 7.07
C GLN A 97 0.71 -9.17 6.60
N PHE A 98 1.59 -8.20 6.46
CA PHE A 98 3.01 -8.43 6.22
C PHE A 98 3.83 -7.25 6.69
N ASP A 99 5.11 -7.48 6.92
CA ASP A 99 6.10 -6.43 7.10
C ASP A 99 6.92 -6.29 5.81
N LEU A 100 7.14 -5.05 5.40
CA LEU A 100 8.19 -4.70 4.46
C LEU A 100 9.41 -4.32 5.31
N SER A 101 10.44 -5.16 5.27
CA SER A 101 11.63 -5.00 6.11
C SER A 101 12.90 -4.86 5.28
N ALA A 102 13.89 -4.23 5.90
CA ALA A 102 15.24 -4.12 5.39
C ALA A 102 16.24 -4.43 6.51
N THR A 103 17.25 -5.24 6.18
CA THR A 103 18.34 -5.62 7.07
C THR A 103 19.68 -5.24 6.48
N ALA A 104 20.56 -4.65 7.28
CA ALA A 104 21.93 -4.29 6.89
C ALA A 104 22.95 -5.24 7.55
N VAL A 105 23.99 -5.62 6.81
CA VAL A 105 25.09 -6.47 7.34
C VAL A 105 25.92 -5.72 8.39
N HIS A 106 26.03 -4.40 8.27
CA HIS A 106 26.82 -3.56 9.16
C HIS A 106 25.97 -2.43 9.75
N ASP A 107 26.28 -2.08 11.00
CA ASP A 107 25.78 -0.84 11.60
C ASP A 107 26.45 0.35 10.90
N GLY A 108 25.64 1.21 10.30
CA GLY A 108 26.10 2.41 9.60
C GLY A 108 26.24 3.64 10.50
N GLY A 109 26.04 3.48 11.82
CA GLY A 109 25.89 4.57 12.78
C GLY A 109 24.48 5.14 12.75
N GLY A 110 23.74 5.00 13.85
CA GLY A 110 22.36 5.46 13.99
C GLY A 110 21.33 4.40 13.60
N LEU A 111 20.07 4.81 13.41
CA LEU A 111 18.99 3.88 13.07
C LEU A 111 18.90 3.68 11.55
N LEU A 112 18.73 2.43 11.09
CA LEU A 112 18.59 2.14 9.66
C LEU A 112 17.41 2.89 9.03
N GLY A 113 16.32 3.06 9.78
CA GLY A 113 15.12 3.79 9.36
C GLY A 113 15.31 5.30 9.17
N ASP A 114 16.41 5.89 9.65
CA ASP A 114 16.76 7.27 9.34
C ASP A 114 17.24 7.41 7.88
N ARG A 115 17.76 6.32 7.31
CA ARG A 115 18.21 6.21 5.91
C ARG A 115 17.12 5.61 5.01
N LEU A 116 16.37 4.64 5.53
CA LEU A 116 15.36 3.85 4.81
C LEU A 116 13.96 4.06 5.39
N ASN A 117 13.16 4.90 4.74
CA ASN A 117 11.78 5.10 5.15
C ASN A 117 10.85 4.11 4.44
N LEU A 118 10.61 2.96 5.09
CA LEU A 118 9.74 1.91 4.58
C LEU A 118 8.24 2.16 4.83
N ARG A 119 7.89 3.31 5.43
CA ARG A 119 6.53 3.63 5.88
C ARG A 119 5.70 4.25 4.76
N HIS A 120 4.38 4.21 4.92
CA HIS A 120 3.45 4.94 4.04
C HIS A 120 3.53 6.48 4.19
N ARG A 121 4.05 6.98 5.32
CA ARG A 121 4.15 8.43 5.59
C ARG A 121 5.59 8.91 5.43
N VAL A 122 5.74 10.10 4.88
CA VAL A 122 6.98 10.88 5.01
C VAL A 122 6.92 11.58 6.37
N ARG A 123 7.95 11.39 7.20
CA ARG A 123 8.10 12.08 8.48
C ARG A 123 9.57 12.48 8.66
N PRO A 124 9.87 13.65 9.25
CA PRO A 124 11.25 14.01 9.57
C PRO A 124 11.95 12.91 10.39
N PRO A 125 13.23 12.60 10.12
CA PRO A 125 14.15 13.28 9.19
C PRO A 125 14.04 12.81 7.73
N ALA A 126 13.25 11.77 7.44
CA ALA A 126 13.14 11.23 6.10
C ALA A 126 12.54 12.25 5.12
N ARG A 127 13.24 12.47 4.00
CA ARG A 127 12.77 13.34 2.91
C ARG A 127 11.85 12.61 1.94
N HIS A 128 11.98 11.29 1.88
CA HIS A 128 11.31 10.43 0.91
C HIS A 128 10.73 9.20 1.59
N ARG A 129 9.94 8.41 0.86
CA ARG A 129 9.41 7.12 1.32
C ARG A 129 9.50 6.11 0.20
N ILE A 130 9.65 4.84 0.56
CA ILE A 130 9.60 3.77 -0.42
C ILE A 130 8.25 3.80 -1.15
N TYR A 131 8.28 3.56 -2.45
CA TYR A 131 7.07 3.13 -3.15
C TYR A 131 6.91 1.63 -2.92
N LEU A 132 5.75 1.24 -2.41
CA LEU A 132 5.30 -0.15 -2.36
C LEU A 132 4.01 -0.26 -3.16
N GLY A 133 4.03 -1.10 -4.19
CA GLY A 133 2.88 -1.47 -5.00
C GLY A 133 2.61 -2.98 -4.89
N LEU A 134 1.34 -3.36 -4.80
CA LEU A 134 0.88 -4.74 -4.84
C LEU A 134 -0.01 -4.91 -6.05
N VAL A 135 0.37 -5.82 -6.95
CA VAL A 135 -0.46 -6.23 -8.09
C VAL A 135 -1.17 -7.52 -7.70
N LEU A 136 -2.49 -7.48 -7.68
CA LEU A 136 -3.33 -8.63 -7.36
C LEU A 136 -3.56 -9.50 -8.60
N SER A 137 -3.97 -10.76 -8.41
CA SER A 137 -4.36 -11.68 -9.49
C SER A 137 -5.42 -11.09 -10.44
N THR A 138 -6.30 -10.23 -9.91
CA THR A 138 -7.31 -9.48 -10.67
C THR A 138 -6.76 -8.35 -11.55
N GLY A 139 -5.45 -8.07 -11.49
CA GLY A 139 -4.80 -6.93 -12.14
C GLY A 139 -4.96 -5.59 -11.40
N LYS A 140 -5.74 -5.55 -10.31
CA LYS A 140 -5.85 -4.36 -9.45
C LYS A 140 -4.52 -4.05 -8.78
N VAL A 141 -4.19 -2.76 -8.70
CA VAL A 141 -2.97 -2.28 -8.03
C VAL A 141 -3.33 -1.51 -6.76
N VAL A 142 -2.74 -1.93 -5.65
CA VAL A 142 -2.83 -1.24 -4.36
C VAL A 142 -1.45 -0.70 -4.00
N SER A 143 -1.36 0.45 -3.33
CA SER A 143 -0.06 1.01 -2.97
C SER A 143 -0.06 1.74 -1.64
N ASN A 144 1.13 1.85 -1.04
CA ASN A 144 1.33 2.58 0.21
C ASN A 144 1.13 4.10 0.07
N LYS A 145 1.06 4.63 -1.15
CA LYS A 145 0.74 6.05 -1.40
C LYS A 145 -0.69 6.42 -0.99
N LYS A 146 -1.61 5.45 -1.02
CA LYS A 146 -3.03 5.61 -0.69
C LYS A 146 -3.39 4.96 0.65
N SER A 147 -2.42 4.72 1.54
CA SER A 147 -2.66 4.06 2.84
C SER A 147 -3.17 4.96 3.96
N PHE A 148 -3.60 6.18 3.63
CA PHE A 148 -4.13 7.12 4.63
C PHE A 148 -5.60 6.86 4.90
N ALA A 149 -6.07 7.15 6.11
CA ALA A 149 -7.47 6.91 6.49
C ALA A 149 -8.48 7.59 5.54
N TRP A 150 -8.15 8.76 5.01
CA TRP A 150 -8.98 9.49 4.05
C TRP A 150 -8.98 8.91 2.62
N ASP A 151 -8.05 8.00 2.32
CA ASP A 151 -7.98 7.27 1.05
C ASP A 151 -8.59 5.88 1.14
N ALA A 152 -9.00 5.44 2.34
CA ALA A 152 -9.66 4.17 2.54
C ALA A 152 -11.03 4.14 1.84
N PRO A 153 -11.46 2.98 1.32
CA PRO A 153 -12.82 2.78 0.85
C PRO A 153 -13.86 3.15 1.91
N GLU A 154 -15.09 3.40 1.46
CA GLU A 154 -16.22 3.63 2.36
C GLU A 154 -16.42 2.40 3.27
N ASP A 155 -16.97 2.62 4.46
CA ASP A 155 -17.03 1.57 5.49
C ASP A 155 -17.96 0.40 5.10
N ASP A 156 -18.92 0.63 4.21
CA ASP A 156 -19.84 -0.36 3.64
C ASP A 156 -19.26 -1.09 2.41
N ASP A 157 -18.18 -0.57 1.81
CA ASP A 157 -17.47 -1.26 0.74
C ASP A 157 -16.56 -2.33 1.33
N ALA A 158 -16.96 -3.59 1.21
CA ALA A 158 -16.16 -4.74 1.63
C ALA A 158 -15.26 -5.32 0.51
N THR A 159 -15.38 -4.81 -0.72
CA THR A 159 -14.84 -5.46 -1.93
C THR A 159 -13.61 -4.77 -2.49
N THR A 160 -13.49 -3.46 -2.32
CA THR A 160 -12.36 -2.71 -2.87
C THR A 160 -11.09 -3.02 -2.09
N PRO A 161 -10.03 -3.54 -2.75
CA PRO A 161 -8.74 -3.78 -2.11
C PRO A 161 -8.07 -2.47 -1.69
N TRP A 162 -7.57 -2.45 -0.46
CA TRP A 162 -6.92 -1.30 0.11
C TRP A 162 -5.84 -1.71 1.10
N LEU A 163 -4.76 -0.92 1.15
CA LEU A 163 -3.59 -1.19 1.96
C LEU A 163 -3.59 -0.27 3.17
N TYR A 164 -3.82 -0.83 4.35
CA TYR A 164 -3.66 -0.12 5.61
C TYR A 164 -2.18 0.01 5.96
N GLY A 165 -1.77 1.24 6.33
CA GLY A 165 -0.44 1.52 6.83
C GLY A 165 -0.38 1.40 8.35
N GLY A 166 0.29 0.37 8.85
CA GLY A 166 0.36 0.04 10.27
C GLY A 166 1.55 0.68 11.00
N ARG A 167 2.06 -0.08 11.98
CA ARG A 167 3.22 0.30 12.80
C ARG A 167 4.51 0.22 11.99
N SER A 168 5.55 0.82 12.54
CA SER A 168 6.89 0.79 11.98
C SER A 168 7.90 0.72 13.11
N TYR A 169 9.04 0.11 12.84
CA TYR A 169 10.11 -0.04 13.80
C TYR A 169 11.45 0.22 13.11
N SER A 170 12.46 0.59 13.90
CA SER A 170 13.79 0.82 13.40
C SER A 170 14.82 0.54 14.47
N ARG A 171 15.90 -0.11 14.07
CA ARG A 171 17.07 -0.54 14.83
C ARG A 171 18.32 -0.22 13.98
N PRO A 172 19.54 -0.33 14.54
CA PRO A 172 20.75 -0.03 13.78
C PRO A 172 20.93 -0.88 12.51
N THR A 173 20.53 -2.15 12.56
CA THR A 173 20.70 -3.11 11.45
C THR A 173 19.38 -3.57 10.82
N GLU A 174 18.23 -3.08 11.30
CA GLU A 174 16.92 -3.56 10.87
C GLU A 174 15.90 -2.40 10.89
N THR A 175 15.07 -2.29 9.86
CA THR A 175 13.93 -1.38 9.84
C THR A 175 12.78 -2.02 9.11
N GLY A 176 11.55 -1.65 9.46
CA GLY A 176 10.39 -2.19 8.79
C GLY A 176 9.11 -1.43 9.05
N ALA A 177 8.13 -1.72 8.22
CA ALA A 177 6.77 -1.20 8.33
C ALA A 177 5.75 -2.30 8.06
N THR A 178 4.77 -2.41 8.95
CA THR A 178 3.66 -3.33 8.85
C THR A 178 2.58 -2.76 7.94
N TYR A 179 2.05 -3.61 7.07
CA TYR A 179 0.94 -3.32 6.19
C TYR A 179 -0.14 -4.37 6.33
N PHE A 180 -1.38 -4.00 6.03
CA PHE A 180 -2.50 -4.93 5.98
C PHE A 180 -3.35 -4.67 4.73
N LEU A 181 -3.38 -5.65 3.84
CA LEU A 181 -4.20 -5.63 2.63
C LEU A 181 -5.57 -6.23 2.94
N SER A 182 -6.64 -5.47 2.70
CA SER A 182 -8.02 -5.91 2.91
C SER A 182 -8.90 -5.54 1.71
N PRO A 183 -9.92 -6.35 1.35
CA PRO A 183 -10.15 -7.71 1.86
C PRO A 183 -9.00 -8.66 1.48
N LEU A 184 -9.02 -9.89 1.99
CA LEU A 184 -8.12 -10.94 1.52
C LEU A 184 -8.33 -11.12 0.01
N PRO A 185 -7.29 -11.00 -0.83
CA PRO A 185 -7.44 -11.16 -2.27
C PRO A 185 -7.96 -12.55 -2.63
N GLU A 186 -8.72 -12.60 -3.73
CA GLU A 186 -9.06 -13.87 -4.37
C GLU A 186 -7.79 -14.62 -4.78
N SER A 187 -7.95 -15.91 -4.97
CA SER A 187 -6.89 -16.87 -5.13
C SER A 187 -5.89 -16.50 -6.24
N GLY A 188 -4.63 -16.93 -6.09
CA GLY A 188 -3.53 -16.67 -7.02
C GLY A 188 -2.42 -15.77 -6.47
N PRO A 189 -1.49 -15.35 -7.35
CA PRO A 189 -0.29 -14.63 -6.94
C PRO A 189 -0.55 -13.16 -6.64
N ILE A 190 0.16 -12.65 -5.64
CA ILE A 190 0.34 -11.22 -5.39
C ILE A 190 1.79 -10.86 -5.69
N THR A 191 1.98 -9.91 -6.60
CA THR A 191 3.30 -9.35 -6.89
C THR A 191 3.50 -8.09 -6.08
N PHE A 192 4.48 -8.13 -5.18
CA PHE A 192 4.97 -7.00 -4.43
C PHE A 192 6.06 -6.33 -5.24
N SER A 193 5.99 -5.02 -5.39
CA SER A 193 6.96 -4.22 -6.13
C SER A 193 7.40 -3.03 -5.29
N ILE A 194 8.71 -2.82 -5.22
CA ILE A 194 9.31 -1.69 -4.52
C ILE A 194 10.11 -0.81 -5.49
N ALA A 195 10.07 0.49 -5.25
CA ALA A 195 10.96 1.46 -5.91
C ALA A 195 11.37 2.53 -4.91
N TYR A 196 12.61 2.99 -5.03
CA TYR A 196 13.20 3.97 -4.12
C TYR A 196 14.30 4.74 -4.86
N GLU A 197 13.84 5.73 -5.63
CA GLU A 197 14.64 6.51 -6.58
C GLU A 197 15.86 7.14 -5.90
N GLU A 198 15.69 7.62 -4.67
CA GLU A 198 16.75 8.34 -3.95
C GLU A 198 17.90 7.43 -3.50
N LEU A 199 17.70 6.11 -3.54
CA LEU A 199 18.74 5.10 -3.29
C LEU A 199 19.10 4.29 -4.53
N GLY A 200 18.81 4.83 -5.72
CA GLY A 200 19.20 4.22 -6.99
C GLY A 200 18.36 3.01 -7.41
N LEU A 201 17.25 2.72 -6.72
CA LEU A 201 16.24 1.75 -7.17
C LEU A 201 15.35 2.39 -8.24
N ASN A 202 15.97 2.73 -9.37
CA ASN A 202 15.32 3.36 -10.52
C ASN A 202 14.50 2.35 -11.34
N THR A 203 14.78 1.05 -11.16
CA THR A 203 13.95 -0.05 -11.69
C THR A 203 13.23 -0.69 -10.52
N ALA A 204 11.92 -0.92 -10.67
CA ALA A 204 11.13 -1.58 -9.63
C ALA A 204 11.65 -3.01 -9.42
N ALA A 205 11.94 -3.36 -8.17
CA ALA A 205 12.25 -4.72 -7.80
C ALA A 205 10.97 -5.40 -7.32
N SER A 206 10.77 -6.66 -7.72
CA SER A 206 9.53 -7.38 -7.45
C SER A 206 9.76 -8.77 -6.89
N VAL A 207 8.82 -9.22 -6.07
CA VAL A 207 8.70 -10.61 -5.62
C VAL A 207 7.24 -11.01 -5.69
N SER A 208 6.96 -12.24 -6.13
CA SER A 208 5.60 -12.77 -6.25
C SER A 208 5.39 -13.87 -5.21
N ILE A 209 4.26 -13.80 -4.51
CA ILE A 209 3.86 -14.77 -3.49
C ILE A 209 2.51 -15.36 -3.91
N ASP A 210 2.42 -16.68 -4.00
CA ASP A 210 1.18 -17.37 -4.32
C ASP A 210 0.40 -17.70 -3.04
N LEU A 211 -0.75 -17.02 -2.86
CA LEU A 211 -1.58 -17.25 -1.68
C LEU A 211 -2.24 -18.63 -1.66
N GLU A 212 -2.54 -19.22 -2.83
CA GLU A 212 -3.15 -20.54 -2.89
C GLU A 212 -2.21 -21.59 -2.33
N LEU A 213 -0.93 -21.53 -2.73
CA LEU A 213 0.09 -22.45 -2.23
C LEU A 213 0.23 -22.34 -0.72
N LEU A 214 0.27 -21.12 -0.17
CA LEU A 214 0.39 -20.91 1.27
C LEU A 214 -0.82 -21.41 2.06
N LEU A 215 -2.03 -21.28 1.50
CA LEU A 215 -3.25 -21.79 2.12
C LEU A 215 -3.39 -23.32 2.03
N GLN A 216 -2.75 -23.96 1.05
CA GLN A 216 -2.75 -25.42 0.90
C GLN A 216 -1.73 -26.11 1.80
N VAL A 217 -0.59 -25.47 2.09
CA VAL A 217 0.52 -26.06 2.87
C VAL A 217 0.17 -26.31 4.34
N GLU A 218 -0.87 -25.66 4.88
CA GLU A 218 -1.34 -25.88 6.27
C GLU A 218 -2.77 -26.46 6.39
N GLY A 219 -3.27 -27.15 5.36
CA GLY A 219 -4.44 -28.03 5.50
C GLY A 219 -4.15 -29.20 6.47
N PRO A 220 -5.15 -29.75 7.20
CA PRO A 220 -4.92 -30.68 8.30
C PRO A 220 -4.37 -32.02 7.80
N GLY A 221 -3.05 -32.12 7.73
CA GLY A 221 -2.27 -33.31 7.50
C GLY A 221 -1.32 -33.53 8.67
N THR A 222 -1.75 -34.37 9.62
CA THR A 222 -0.93 -35.01 10.67
C THR A 222 -0.21 -34.12 11.68
N ARG A 223 -0.86 -33.86 12.82
CA ARG A 223 -0.30 -34.13 14.16
C ARG A 223 -1.40 -34.64 15.07
#